data_AF-A0A192D0C7-F1
#
_entry.id   AF-A0A192D0C7-F1
#
_cell.length_a   1.000
_cell.length_b   1.000
_cell.length_c   1.000
_cell.angle_alpha   90.00
_cell.angle_beta   90.00
_cell.angle_gamma   90.00
#
_symmetry.space_group_name_H-M   'P 1'
#
loop_
_entity.id
_entity.type
_entity.pdbx_description
1 polymer ?
#
loop_
_entity_poly.entity_id
_entity_poly.type
_entity_poly.pdbx_seq_one_letter_code
_entity_poly.pdbx_strand_id
1 'polypeptide(L)'
;MRIIPSRFNPASGFADFWNEIRRPQPYRWPILFVSALPAAFMVWWGMNSTVYGEPERPTIEYITDLDPARSDAEIMAENRANQEIKDLRAAEEARIAEEKRNMYKALGKASGMDVEAIERKAAAERAAEEAAAQKRRAQAAAGAGQ
;
A
#
# COMPACT_ATOMS: atom_id res chain seq x y z
N MET A 1 38.14 -36.41 -34.92
CA MET A 1 37.63 -35.98 -33.61
C MET A 1 36.13 -35.74 -33.75
N ARG A 2 35.27 -36.64 -33.25
CA ARG A 2 33.80 -36.55 -33.40
C ARG A 2 33.24 -36.15 -32.03
N ILE A 3 32.87 -34.88 -31.89
CA ILE A 3 32.84 -34.18 -30.59
C ILE A 3 31.46 -34.30 -29.88
N ILE A 4 30.53 -35.14 -30.37
CA ILE A 4 29.23 -35.32 -29.72
C ILE A 4 28.90 -36.82 -29.65
N PRO A 5 28.63 -37.40 -28.45
CA PRO A 5 28.18 -38.78 -28.31
C PRO A 5 26.93 -39.03 -29.16
N SER A 6 26.78 -40.18 -29.84
CA SER A 6 25.68 -40.41 -30.80
C SER A 6 24.28 -40.19 -30.21
N ARG A 7 24.13 -40.36 -28.89
CA ARG A 7 22.90 -40.12 -28.11
C ARG A 7 22.49 -38.64 -27.98
N PHE A 8 23.39 -37.71 -28.26
CA PHE A 8 23.14 -36.26 -28.23
C PHE A 8 23.22 -35.63 -29.62
N ASN A 9 23.20 -36.44 -30.68
CA ASN A 9 23.15 -35.94 -32.05
C ASN A 9 21.70 -35.57 -32.42
N PRO A 10 21.39 -34.29 -32.69
CA PRO A 10 20.03 -33.88 -33.04
C PRO A 10 19.55 -34.54 -34.34
N ALA A 11 20.46 -34.80 -35.29
CA ALA A 11 20.11 -35.39 -36.58
C ALA A 11 19.54 -36.81 -36.45
N SER A 12 20.04 -37.63 -35.51
CA SER A 12 19.47 -38.96 -35.25
C SER A 12 18.12 -38.86 -34.55
N GLY A 13 17.93 -37.90 -33.64
CA GLY A 13 16.63 -37.69 -33.00
C GLY A 13 15.53 -37.31 -34.00
N PHE A 14 15.83 -36.44 -34.96
CA PHE A 14 14.89 -36.11 -36.05
C PHE A 14 14.58 -37.32 -36.95
N ALA A 15 15.59 -38.14 -37.26
CA ALA A 15 15.40 -39.35 -38.07
C ALA A 15 14.52 -40.38 -37.34
N ASP A 16 14.74 -40.60 -36.05
CA ASP A 16 13.96 -41.52 -35.22
C ASP A 16 12.49 -41.05 -35.08
N PHE A 17 12.28 -39.76 -34.84
CA PHE A 17 10.96 -39.15 -34.80
C PHE A 17 10.22 -39.29 -36.15
N TRP A 18 10.90 -39.03 -37.26
CA TRP A 18 10.33 -39.15 -38.60
C TRP A 18 9.97 -40.59 -38.97
N ASN A 19 10.80 -41.54 -38.56
CA ASN A 19 10.53 -42.97 -38.69
C ASN A 19 9.27 -43.37 -37.91
N GLU A 20 9.09 -42.89 -36.68
CA GLU A 20 7.92 -43.20 -35.85
C GLU A 20 6.62 -42.58 -36.40
N ILE A 21 6.68 -41.34 -36.91
CA ILE A 21 5.54 -40.66 -37.54
C ILE A 21 5.05 -41.40 -38.80
N ARG A 22 5.98 -41.94 -39.59
CA ARG A 22 5.64 -42.65 -40.84
C ARG A 22 5.11 -44.06 -40.60
N ARG A 23 5.24 -44.63 -39.39
CA ARG A 23 4.68 -45.96 -39.10
C ARG A 23 3.17 -45.98 -39.34
N PRO A 24 2.63 -47.03 -39.97
CA PRO A 24 1.19 -47.17 -40.20
C PRO A 24 0.50 -47.57 -38.88
N GLN A 25 0.25 -46.58 -38.03
CA GLN A 25 -0.55 -46.73 -36.81
C GLN A 25 -1.91 -46.03 -36.99
N PRO A 26 -3.03 -46.64 -36.57
CA PRO A 26 -4.36 -46.06 -36.73
C PRO A 26 -4.57 -44.78 -35.91
N TYR A 27 -3.82 -44.61 -34.81
CA TYR A 27 -4.00 -43.50 -33.86
C TYR A 27 -2.97 -42.35 -33.98
N ARG A 28 -2.10 -42.34 -35.01
CA ARG A 28 -1.06 -41.29 -35.20
C ARG A 28 -1.62 -39.88 -35.14
N TRP A 29 -2.67 -39.60 -35.91
CA TRP A 29 -3.26 -38.27 -36.03
C TRP A 29 -4.01 -37.89 -34.75
N PRO A 30 -4.89 -38.75 -34.18
CA PRO A 30 -5.51 -38.47 -32.88
C PRO A 30 -4.51 -38.13 -31.78
N ILE A 31 -3.45 -38.92 -31.61
CA ILE A 31 -2.44 -38.68 -30.57
C ILE A 31 -1.70 -37.37 -30.83
N LEU A 32 -1.28 -37.11 -32.08
CA LEU A 32 -0.62 -35.85 -32.43
C LEU A 32 -1.51 -34.64 -32.15
N PHE A 33 -2.79 -34.68 -32.52
CA PHE A 33 -3.72 -33.59 -32.24
C PHE A 33 -3.87 -33.35 -30.73
N VAL A 34 -4.15 -34.40 -29.95
CA VAL A 34 -4.30 -34.30 -28.50
C VAL A 34 -3.02 -33.76 -27.85
N SER A 35 -1.85 -34.20 -28.31
CA SER A 35 -0.56 -33.74 -27.79
C SER A 35 -0.26 -32.26 -28.08
N ALA A 36 -0.79 -31.71 -29.19
CA ALA A 36 -0.60 -30.33 -29.58
C ALA A 36 -1.59 -29.36 -28.89
N LEU A 37 -2.70 -29.86 -28.35
CA LEU A 37 -3.74 -29.03 -27.72
C LEU A 37 -3.21 -28.13 -26.59
N PRO A 38 -2.37 -28.57 -25.65
CA PRO A 38 -1.88 -27.70 -24.57
C PRO A 38 -1.06 -26.51 -25.08
N ALA A 39 -0.19 -26.75 -26.06
CA ALA A 39 0.64 -25.70 -26.66
C ALA A 39 -0.22 -24.72 -27.48
N ALA A 40 -1.14 -25.24 -28.29
CA ALA A 40 -2.08 -24.41 -29.05
C ALA A 40 -2.97 -23.57 -28.13
N PHE A 41 -3.41 -24.14 -27.01
CA PHE A 41 -4.20 -23.42 -26.00
C PHE A 41 -3.41 -22.27 -25.37
N MET A 42 -2.14 -22.47 -24.98
CA MET A 42 -1.31 -21.40 -24.43
C MET A 42 -1.10 -20.25 -25.42
N VAL A 43 -0.86 -20.56 -26.70
CA VAL A 43 -0.70 -19.55 -27.75
C VAL A 43 -2.01 -18.79 -27.96
N TRP A 44 -3.14 -19.51 -28.09
CA TRP A 44 -4.45 -18.89 -28.21
C TRP A 44 -4.77 -18.01 -27.00
N TRP A 45 -4.49 -18.46 -25.78
CA TRP A 45 -4.70 -17.69 -24.56
C TRP A 45 -3.89 -16.39 -24.55
N GLY A 46 -2.59 -16.47 -24.86
CA GLY A 46 -1.73 -15.28 -24.90
C GLY A 46 -2.10 -14.29 -26.00
N MET A 47 -2.56 -14.78 -27.16
CA MET A 47 -3.03 -13.91 -28.26
C MET A 47 -4.35 -13.19 -27.92
N ASN A 48 -5.19 -13.77 -27.06
CA ASN A 48 -6.47 -13.19 -26.65
C ASN A 48 -6.38 -12.42 -25.33
N SER A 49 -5.24 -12.43 -24.64
CA SER A 49 -5.04 -11.63 -23.44
C SER A 49 -4.73 -10.19 -23.81
N THR A 50 -5.62 -9.26 -23.47
CA THR A 50 -5.34 -7.84 -23.50
C THR A 50 -4.64 -7.45 -22.20
N VAL A 51 -3.41 -6.94 -22.29
CA VAL A 51 -2.70 -6.35 -21.15
C VAL A 51 -2.76 -4.84 -21.31
N TYR A 52 -3.45 -4.17 -20.40
CA TYR A 52 -3.42 -2.72 -20.33
C TYR A 52 -2.07 -2.30 -19.74
N GLY A 53 -1.33 -1.45 -20.45
CA GLY A 53 -0.09 -0.86 -19.92
C GLY A 53 -0.37 -0.08 -18.65
N GLU A 54 0.63 -0.01 -17.76
CA GLU A 54 0.54 0.85 -16.58
C GLU A 54 0.25 2.29 -17.00
N PRO A 55 -0.70 2.99 -16.35
CA PRO A 55 -0.98 4.38 -16.65
C PRO A 55 0.27 5.23 -16.45
N GLU A 56 0.48 6.23 -17.31
CA GLU A 56 1.58 7.18 -17.14
C GLU A 56 1.50 7.83 -15.76
N ARG A 57 2.65 7.96 -15.10
CA ARG A 57 2.71 8.59 -13.78
C ARG A 57 2.23 10.04 -13.90
N PRO A 58 1.35 10.52 -13.02
CA PRO A 58 0.86 11.88 -13.09
C PRO A 58 2.01 12.87 -12.86
N THR A 59 2.09 13.88 -13.71
CA THR A 59 2.99 15.02 -13.52
C THR A 59 2.43 15.93 -12.42
N ILE A 60 3.20 16.15 -11.36
CA ILE A 60 2.84 17.08 -10.28
C ILE A 60 3.45 18.44 -10.61
N GLU A 61 2.61 19.44 -10.85
CA GLU A 61 3.03 20.84 -10.97
C GLU A 61 2.95 21.51 -9.59
N TYR A 62 4.10 21.94 -9.08
CA TYR A 62 4.17 22.66 -7.80
C TYR A 62 3.98 24.16 -8.05
N ILE A 63 2.84 24.69 -7.62
CA ILE A 63 2.58 26.13 -7.59
C ILE A 63 3.18 26.66 -6.28
N THR A 64 4.22 27.49 -6.38
CA THR A 64 4.83 28.13 -5.21
C THR A 64 4.34 29.57 -5.13
N ASP A 65 3.59 29.90 -4.08
CA ASP A 65 3.04 31.25 -3.87
C ASP A 65 4.04 32.22 -3.21
N LEU A 66 5.17 31.70 -2.73
CA LEU A 66 6.18 32.46 -2.01
C LEU A 66 7.31 32.90 -2.94
N ASP A 67 7.67 34.19 -2.87
CA ASP A 67 8.81 34.72 -3.61
C ASP A 67 10.12 34.06 -3.13
N PRO A 68 10.91 33.42 -4.01
CA PRO A 68 12.18 32.80 -3.62
C PRO A 68 13.27 33.80 -3.23
N ALA A 69 13.13 35.09 -3.57
CA ALA A 69 14.06 36.15 -3.25
C ALA A 69 13.71 36.93 -1.97
N ARG A 70 12.64 36.52 -1.25
CA ARG A 70 12.24 37.16 0.02
C ARG A 70 13.37 37.12 1.05
N SER A 71 13.55 38.21 1.77
CA SER A 71 14.58 38.34 2.80
C SER A 71 14.19 37.62 4.10
N ASP A 72 15.20 37.26 4.91
CA ASP A 72 14.98 36.67 6.24
C ASP A 72 14.11 37.56 7.15
N ALA A 73 14.22 38.88 7.01
CA ALA A 73 13.42 39.83 7.76
C ALA A 73 11.92 39.75 7.39
N GLU A 74 11.61 39.63 6.11
CA GLU A 74 10.24 39.45 5.62
C GLU A 74 9.66 38.10 6.05
N ILE A 75 10.47 37.03 5.98
CA ILE A 75 10.07 35.69 6.46
C ILE A 75 9.70 35.73 7.95
N MET A 76 10.52 36.37 8.78
CA MET A 76 10.25 36.47 10.21
C MET A 76 9.01 37.30 10.51
N ALA A 77 8.79 38.40 9.79
CA ALA A 77 7.61 39.24 9.95
C ALA A 77 6.33 38.47 9.56
N GLU A 78 6.36 37.79 8.41
CA GLU A 78 5.26 36.95 7.92
C GLU A 78 4.94 35.81 8.90
N ASN A 79 5.97 35.11 9.38
CA ASN A 79 5.82 34.04 10.36
C ASN A 79 5.20 34.52 11.67
N ARG A 80 5.61 35.70 12.16
CA ARG A 80 5.04 36.28 13.39
C ARG A 80 3.56 36.61 13.22
N ALA A 81 3.19 37.26 12.12
CA ALA A 81 1.80 37.58 11.81
C ALA A 81 0.95 36.31 11.68
N ASN A 82 1.48 35.28 11.01
CA ASN A 82 0.83 33.98 10.89
C ASN A 82 0.71 33.27 12.23
N GLN A 83 1.69 33.39 13.12
CA GLN A 83 1.63 32.81 14.45
C GLN A 83 0.54 33.45 15.30
N GLU A 84 0.41 34.77 15.26
CA GLU A 84 -0.65 35.49 15.97
C GLU A 84 -2.05 35.04 15.51
N ILE A 85 -2.26 34.90 14.20
CA ILE A 85 -3.54 34.41 13.66
C ILE A 85 -3.79 32.95 14.10
N LYS A 86 -2.76 32.10 14.10
CA LYS A 86 -2.88 30.71 14.58
C LYS A 86 -3.24 30.66 16.05
N ASP A 87 -2.59 31.47 16.87
CA ASP A 87 -2.82 31.50 18.32
C ASP A 87 -4.26 31.98 18.63
N LEU A 88 -4.74 33.01 17.92
CA LEU A 88 -6.12 33.48 18.03
C LEU A 88 -7.14 32.39 17.67
N ARG A 89 -6.92 31.67 16.55
CA ARG A 89 -7.80 30.56 16.14
C ARG A 89 -7.76 29.41 17.13
N ALA A 90 -6.59 29.05 17.62
CA ALA A 90 -6.44 27.97 18.61
C ALA A 90 -7.15 28.32 19.93
N ALA A 91 -7.07 29.58 20.38
CA ALA A 91 -7.78 30.04 21.56
C ALA A 91 -9.31 29.95 21.38
N GLU A 92 -9.82 30.34 20.21
CA GLU A 92 -11.24 30.27 19.89
C GLU A 92 -11.73 28.82 19.78
N GLU A 93 -10.97 27.94 19.12
CA GLU A 93 -11.27 26.52 19.05
C GLU A 93 -11.28 25.86 20.44
N ALA A 94 -10.34 26.23 21.31
CA ALA A 94 -10.30 25.74 22.68
C ALA A 94 -11.55 26.17 23.47
N ARG A 95 -11.97 27.43 23.31
CA ARG A 95 -13.21 27.96 23.90
C ARG A 95 -14.44 27.20 23.42
N ILE A 96 -14.59 27.02 22.11
CA ILE A 96 -15.71 26.29 21.51
C ILE A 96 -15.70 24.82 21.97
N ALA A 97 -14.53 24.19 22.03
CA ALA A 97 -14.40 22.81 22.48
C ALA A 97 -14.80 22.67 23.95
N GLU A 98 -14.45 23.62 24.81
CA GLU A 98 -14.89 23.65 26.20
C GLU A 98 -16.39 23.80 26.32
N GLU A 99 -16.97 24.76 25.60
CA GLU A 99 -18.41 24.98 25.58
C GLU A 99 -19.17 23.73 25.11
N LYS A 100 -18.72 23.10 24.02
CA LYS A 100 -19.27 21.84 23.52
C LYS A 100 -19.22 20.74 24.57
N ARG A 101 -18.07 20.55 25.26
CA ARG A 101 -17.96 19.57 26.35
C ARG A 101 -18.97 19.86 27.45
N ASN A 102 -19.07 21.11 27.90
CA ASN A 102 -19.99 21.50 28.95
C ASN A 102 -21.45 21.28 28.55
N MET A 103 -21.82 21.61 27.32
CA MET A 103 -23.14 21.34 26.75
C MET A 103 -23.47 19.84 26.75
N TYR A 104 -22.55 18.98 26.29
CA TYR A 104 -22.77 17.52 26.29
C TYR A 104 -22.86 16.94 27.69
N LYS A 105 -22.05 17.43 28.64
CA LYS A 105 -22.15 17.04 30.05
C LYS A 105 -23.52 17.43 30.63
N ALA A 106 -23.99 18.64 30.35
CA ALA A 106 -25.29 19.12 30.79
C ALA A 106 -26.44 18.28 30.18
N LEU A 107 -26.36 17.98 28.89
CA LEU A 107 -27.34 17.11 28.21
C LEU A 107 -27.36 15.71 28.81
N GLY A 108 -26.19 15.09 29.04
CA GLY A 108 -26.09 13.78 29.68
C GLY A 108 -26.72 13.77 31.08
N LYS A 109 -26.44 14.78 31.90
CA LYS A 109 -27.07 14.95 33.23
C LYS A 109 -28.59 15.08 33.12
N ALA A 110 -29.08 15.90 32.19
CA ALA A 110 -30.52 16.11 31.99
C ALA A 110 -31.24 14.84 31.48
N SER A 111 -30.57 14.00 30.69
CA SER A 111 -31.10 12.70 30.23
C SER A 111 -30.98 11.58 31.27
N GLY A 112 -30.51 11.87 32.50
CA GLY A 112 -30.40 10.90 33.59
C GLY A 112 -29.14 10.05 33.58
N MET A 113 -28.11 10.43 32.83
CA MET A 113 -26.83 9.73 32.76
C MET A 113 -25.86 10.21 33.85
N ASP A 114 -25.15 9.28 34.52
CA ASP A 114 -24.10 9.62 35.50
C ASP A 114 -22.79 9.99 34.79
N VAL A 115 -22.70 11.25 34.37
CA VAL A 115 -21.55 11.81 33.66
C VAL A 115 -20.26 11.76 34.50
N GLU A 116 -20.35 11.86 35.82
CA GLU A 116 -19.18 11.86 36.70
C GLU A 116 -18.56 10.47 36.85
N ALA A 117 -19.39 9.43 36.95
CA ALA A 117 -18.91 8.05 36.89
C ALA A 117 -18.24 7.73 35.54
N ILE A 118 -18.81 8.21 34.43
CA ILE A 118 -18.25 8.03 33.08
C ILE A 118 -16.90 8.73 32.96
N GLU A 119 -16.78 9.98 33.41
CA GLU A 119 -15.51 10.73 33.36
C GLU A 119 -14.41 10.08 34.20
N ARG A 120 -14.74 9.60 35.41
CA ARG A 120 -13.78 8.86 36.25
C ARG A 120 -13.27 7.60 35.58
N LYS A 121 -14.17 6.82 34.96
CA LYS A 121 -13.79 5.60 34.23
C LYS A 121 -12.91 5.94 33.02
N ALA A 122 -13.29 6.95 32.24
CA ALA A 122 -12.53 7.40 31.08
C ALA A 122 -11.15 7.97 31.46
N ALA A 123 -11.01 8.62 32.61
CA ALA A 123 -9.72 9.08 33.12
C ALA A 123 -8.81 7.90 33.51
N ALA A 124 -9.36 6.89 34.18
CA ALA A 124 -8.62 5.68 34.56
C ALA A 124 -8.15 4.88 33.33
N GLU A 125 -9.01 4.75 32.32
CA GLU A 125 -8.67 4.08 31.05
C GLU A 125 -7.57 4.84 30.29
N ARG A 126 -7.67 6.17 30.16
CA ARG A 126 -6.62 6.99 29.52
C ARG A 126 -5.28 6.88 30.23
N ALA A 127 -5.25 6.94 31.56
CA ALA A 127 -4.02 6.78 32.32
C ALA A 127 -3.37 5.40 32.13
N ALA A 128 -4.18 4.33 32.08
CA ALA A 128 -3.70 2.98 31.81
C ALA A 128 -3.13 2.85 30.38
N GLU A 129 -3.80 3.44 29.39
CA GLU A 129 -3.35 3.43 28.00
C GLU A 129 -2.05 4.22 27.80
N GLU A 130 -1.93 5.39 28.42
CA GLU A 130 -0.70 6.19 28.41
C GLU A 130 0.47 5.43 29.05
N ALA A 131 0.25 4.79 30.20
CA ALA A 131 1.27 3.96 30.85
C ALA A 131 1.69 2.77 29.97
N ALA A 132 0.74 2.12 29.29
CA ALA A 132 1.03 1.05 28.35
C ALA A 132 1.78 1.55 27.10
N ALA A 133 1.41 2.73 26.58
CA ALA A 133 2.11 3.37 25.46
C ALA A 133 3.54 3.75 25.82
N GLN A 134 3.78 4.30 27.02
CA GLN A 134 5.12 4.61 27.51
C GLN A 134 5.97 3.34 27.65
N LYS A 135 5.41 2.25 28.21
CA LYS A 135 6.11 0.95 28.29
C LYS A 135 6.47 0.42 26.90
N ARG A 136 5.55 0.50 25.93
CA ARG A 136 5.82 0.10 24.53
C ARG A 136 6.92 0.94 23.90
N ARG A 137 6.91 2.26 24.09
CA ARG A 137 7.96 3.17 23.60
C ARG A 137 9.32 2.86 24.23
N ALA A 138 9.37 2.59 25.54
CA ALA A 138 10.59 2.24 26.23
C ALA A 138 11.16 0.89 25.76
N GLN A 139 10.30 -0.12 25.54
CA GLN A 139 10.72 -1.42 25.01
C GLN A 139 11.23 -1.32 23.56
N ALA A 140 10.56 -0.52 22.71
CA ALA A 140 11.01 -0.27 21.35
C ALA A 140 12.37 0.46 21.29
N ALA A 141 12.59 1.44 22.18
CA ALA A 141 13.87 2.13 22.30
C ALA A 141 15.00 1.21 22.82
N ALA A 142 14.70 0.28 23.73
CA ALA A 142 15.67 -0.68 24.23
C ALA A 142 16.02 -1.80 23.22
N GLY A 143 15.08 -2.18 22.35
CA GLY A 143 15.30 -3.19 21.30
C GLY A 143 16.05 -2.67 20.07
N ALA A 144 16.03 -1.36 19.81
CA ALA A 144 16.74 -0.75 18.69
C ALA A 144 18.23 -0.47 18.97
N GLY A 145 18.72 -0.78 20.18
CA GLY A 145 20.11 -0.61 20.61
C GLY A 145 20.93 -1.91 20.71
N GLN A 146 20.42 -3.02 20.17
CA GLN A 146 21.15 -4.30 20.04
C GLN A 146 21.51 -4.57 18.59
#